data_AF-A0A7C5QF86-F1
#
_entry.id   AF-A0A7C5QF86-F1
#
_cell.length_a   1.000
_cell.length_b   1.000
_cell.length_c   1.000
_cell.angle_alpha   90.00
_cell.angle_beta   90.00
_cell.angle_gamma   90.00
#
_symmetry.space_group_name_H-M   'P 1'
#
loop_
_entity.id
_entity.type
_entity.pdbx_description
1 polymer ?
#
loop_
_entity_poly.entity_id
_entity_poly.type
_entity_poly.pdbx_seq_one_letter_code
_entity_poly.pdbx_strand_id
1 'polypeptide(L)'
;MAQAGQTKPKVLDTGVPNLDLVLGGGLQQHNSYLFVGGPGTGKSVLVQQIAFHRAALGERVLLVTGLDEPHHNLLEHLATLRFVDAKLIGPQVETVSIVPFLDRPVPEKINVLRKTVLNARPKLVTIDGLRSFEAYLGGLEGVFEFLYGLTSWFAVEGITLLLTKDCDPDAWAENPEYDLVDGIIALRRDLVDGRTVRRLWVRKMRGQNALDGTHAFTLDERGVTVWPRPQAVFHLQDRPAPGARLPFGIESLDAMLGGGLPEASTTLVAGDPGAGKTMLALAFMAGGAQRGEPGLWVGFRESPAQLRAMGEAWGADLASAVQFMVVAPLELDPGEMAWLLQQRMAEVGARRLVVDGAEALAGAFPGERQCSEFLAWLSRFAPQQGVTSLITQSAPAETGPELRLATTPLASLAQNVIVLRHVRQEDRLRRAIAILRLASPDYDAAIRELVVTRSGIAVGDVLGAAGQPAEQASAELAGGRV
;
A
#
# COMPACT_ATOMS: atom_id res chain seq x y z
N MET A 1 -22.12 -5.43 -44.28
CA MET A 1 -20.86 -5.38 -43.51
C MET A 1 -21.22 -5.58 -42.05
N ALA A 2 -21.13 -6.81 -41.57
CA ALA A 2 -21.41 -7.13 -40.17
C ALA A 2 -20.26 -6.63 -39.31
N GLN A 3 -20.58 -5.81 -38.29
CA GLN A 3 -19.64 -5.47 -37.22
C GLN A 3 -19.24 -6.76 -36.52
N ALA A 4 -18.03 -7.24 -36.78
CA ALA A 4 -17.42 -8.29 -35.99
C ALA A 4 -17.33 -7.76 -34.56
N GLY A 5 -18.16 -8.31 -33.67
CA GLY A 5 -18.08 -8.03 -32.24
C GLY A 5 -16.67 -8.36 -31.77
N GLN A 6 -15.91 -7.34 -31.36
CA GLN A 6 -14.62 -7.54 -30.73
C GLN A 6 -14.85 -8.31 -29.44
N THR A 7 -14.73 -9.64 -29.50
CA THR A 7 -14.62 -10.48 -28.32
C THR A 7 -13.40 -10.02 -27.55
N LYS A 8 -13.61 -9.40 -26.38
CA LYS A 8 -12.51 -9.06 -25.47
C LYS A 8 -11.64 -10.30 -25.27
N PRO A 9 -10.30 -10.18 -25.40
CA PRO A 9 -9.40 -11.31 -25.20
C PRO A 9 -9.65 -11.91 -23.81
N LYS A 10 -9.72 -13.24 -23.75
CA LYS A 10 -9.97 -13.96 -22.51
C LYS A 10 -8.73 -13.84 -21.62
N VAL A 11 -8.92 -13.42 -20.39
CA VAL A 11 -7.82 -13.20 -19.43
C VAL A 11 -7.71 -14.42 -18.50
N LEU A 12 -6.47 -14.78 -18.19
CA LEU A 12 -6.04 -15.80 -17.25
C LEU A 12 -5.79 -15.13 -15.91
N ASP A 13 -6.57 -15.56 -14.92
CA ASP A 13 -6.38 -15.21 -13.51
C ASP A 13 -5.09 -15.86 -13.00
N THR A 14 -4.19 -15.04 -12.46
CA THR A 14 -2.88 -15.48 -12.00
C THR A 14 -2.92 -16.15 -10.62
N GLY A 15 -3.95 -15.88 -9.80
CA GLY A 15 -4.03 -16.33 -8.41
C GLY A 15 -2.99 -15.71 -7.48
N VAL A 16 -2.18 -14.77 -7.98
CA VAL A 16 -1.19 -14.04 -7.20
C VAL A 16 -1.87 -12.79 -6.62
N PRO A 17 -1.92 -12.60 -5.28
CA PRO A 17 -2.62 -11.49 -4.66
C PRO A 17 -2.21 -10.14 -5.26
N ASN A 18 -3.23 -9.40 -5.72
CA ASN A 18 -3.16 -8.08 -6.36
C ASN A 18 -2.32 -7.97 -7.65
N LEU A 19 -1.73 -9.06 -8.16
CA LEU A 19 -0.96 -9.01 -9.40
C LEU A 19 -1.86 -8.72 -10.59
N ASP A 20 -3.04 -9.36 -10.67
CA ASP A 20 -3.96 -9.15 -11.79
C ASP A 20 -4.38 -7.68 -11.91
N LEU A 21 -4.52 -6.98 -10.80
CA LEU A 21 -4.79 -5.54 -10.80
C LEU A 21 -3.65 -4.76 -11.46
N VAL A 22 -2.40 -5.10 -11.14
CA VAL A 22 -1.21 -4.51 -11.81
C VAL A 22 -1.17 -4.85 -13.30
N LEU A 23 -1.57 -6.05 -13.69
CA LEU A 23 -1.53 -6.49 -15.08
C LEU A 23 -2.69 -5.98 -15.95
N GLY A 24 -3.65 -5.25 -15.36
CA GLY A 24 -4.85 -4.80 -16.07
C GLY A 24 -5.90 -5.90 -16.25
N GLY A 25 -6.03 -6.79 -15.26
CA GLY A 25 -7.02 -7.86 -15.15
C GLY A 25 -6.48 -9.29 -15.18
N GLY A 26 -5.16 -9.47 -15.26
CA GLY A 26 -4.47 -10.77 -15.38
C GLY A 26 -3.70 -10.91 -16.70
N LEU A 27 -3.36 -12.12 -17.11
CA LEU A 27 -2.59 -12.41 -18.33
C LEU A 27 -3.52 -12.78 -19.50
N GLN A 28 -3.42 -12.17 -20.68
CA GLN A 28 -4.18 -12.66 -21.84
C GLN A 28 -3.84 -14.12 -22.16
N GLN A 29 -4.87 -14.94 -22.40
CA GLN A 29 -4.69 -16.33 -22.79
C GLN A 29 -4.00 -16.43 -24.15
N HIS A 30 -3.19 -17.48 -24.33
CA HIS A 30 -2.47 -17.81 -25.56
C HIS A 30 -1.33 -16.86 -25.94
N ASN A 31 -1.01 -15.91 -25.06
CA ASN A 31 0.12 -15.00 -25.22
C ASN A 31 1.37 -15.54 -24.50
N SER A 32 2.48 -14.88 -24.76
CA SER A 32 3.78 -15.16 -24.15
C SER A 32 4.24 -14.04 -23.22
N TYR A 33 4.73 -14.42 -22.03
CA TYR A 33 5.14 -13.51 -20.97
C TYR A 33 6.54 -13.83 -20.49
N LEU A 34 7.38 -12.80 -20.37
CA LEU A 34 8.74 -12.92 -19.86
C LEU A 34 8.85 -12.24 -18.49
N PHE A 35 9.27 -13.01 -17.49
CA PHE A 35 9.56 -12.56 -16.14
C PHE A 35 11.07 -12.37 -16.02
N VAL A 36 11.52 -11.14 -15.82
CA VAL A 36 12.95 -10.76 -15.91
C VAL A 36 13.47 -10.15 -14.63
N GLY A 37 14.76 -10.29 -14.36
CA GLY A 37 15.42 -9.69 -13.20
C GLY A 37 16.61 -10.48 -12.69
N GLY A 38 17.39 -9.89 -11.79
CA GLY A 38 18.59 -10.54 -11.23
C GLY A 38 18.30 -11.82 -10.42
N PRO A 39 19.35 -12.57 -10.02
CA PRO A 39 19.21 -13.77 -9.22
C PRO A 39 18.49 -13.53 -7.88
N GLY A 40 17.68 -14.48 -7.42
CA GLY A 40 16.98 -14.39 -6.13
C GLY A 40 15.88 -13.33 -6.04
N THR A 41 15.46 -12.75 -7.18
CA THR A 41 14.36 -11.78 -7.26
C THR A 41 12.97 -12.42 -7.10
N GLY A 42 12.82 -13.74 -7.25
CA GLY A 42 11.56 -14.46 -7.04
C GLY A 42 10.79 -14.83 -8.31
N LYS A 43 11.42 -14.73 -9.49
CA LYS A 43 10.81 -15.03 -10.80
C LYS A 43 10.23 -16.45 -10.87
N SER A 44 11.01 -17.45 -10.48
CA SER A 44 10.61 -18.86 -10.47
C SER A 44 9.42 -19.09 -9.55
N VAL A 45 9.47 -18.58 -8.31
CA VAL A 45 8.35 -18.69 -7.35
C VAL A 45 7.09 -18.05 -7.90
N LEU A 46 7.20 -16.87 -8.52
CA LEU A 46 6.05 -16.18 -9.12
C LEU A 46 5.41 -17.01 -10.24
N VAL A 47 6.21 -17.48 -11.19
CA VAL A 47 5.71 -18.29 -12.31
C VAL A 47 5.13 -19.62 -11.83
N GLN A 48 5.77 -20.27 -10.86
CA GLN A 48 5.28 -21.50 -10.25
C GLN A 48 3.97 -21.28 -9.48
N GLN A 49 3.82 -20.17 -8.76
CA GLN A 49 2.57 -19.84 -8.06
C GLN A 49 1.41 -19.68 -9.05
N ILE A 50 1.63 -19.00 -10.18
CA ILE A 50 0.65 -18.91 -11.26
C ILE A 50 0.31 -20.31 -11.78
N ALA A 51 1.33 -21.11 -12.03
CA ALA A 51 1.20 -22.46 -12.57
C ALA A 51 0.36 -23.38 -11.67
N PHE A 52 0.64 -23.40 -10.36
CA PHE A 52 -0.11 -24.19 -9.40
C PHE A 52 -1.55 -23.67 -9.20
N HIS A 53 -1.78 -22.36 -9.26
CA HIS A 53 -3.14 -21.81 -9.27
C HIS A 53 -3.95 -22.30 -10.46
N ARG A 54 -3.37 -22.27 -11.67
CA ARG A 54 -4.04 -22.79 -12.88
C ARG A 54 -4.33 -24.29 -12.78
N ALA A 55 -3.40 -25.05 -12.24
CA ALA A 55 -3.59 -26.48 -12.00
C ALA A 55 -4.72 -26.76 -10.99
N ALA A 56 -4.84 -25.96 -9.93
CA ALA A 56 -5.92 -26.06 -8.95
C ALA A 56 -7.29 -25.76 -9.56
N LEU A 57 -7.35 -24.93 -10.61
CA LEU A 57 -8.55 -24.69 -11.42
C LEU A 57 -8.85 -25.81 -12.44
N GLY A 58 -8.06 -26.89 -12.43
CA GLY A 58 -8.25 -28.07 -13.28
C GLY A 58 -7.54 -27.99 -14.64
N GLU A 59 -6.72 -26.97 -14.88
CA GLU A 59 -5.94 -26.87 -16.12
C GLU A 59 -4.71 -27.77 -16.09
N ARG A 60 -4.32 -28.31 -17.24
CA ARG A 60 -3.03 -29.00 -17.37
C ARG A 60 -1.91 -28.00 -17.58
N VAL A 61 -0.83 -28.20 -16.85
CA VAL A 61 0.31 -27.30 -16.77
C VAL A 61 1.58 -28.10 -16.97
N LEU A 62 2.48 -27.59 -17.82
CA LEU A 62 3.78 -28.19 -18.08
C LEU A 62 4.88 -27.26 -17.58
N LEU A 63 5.62 -27.70 -16.56
CA LEU A 63 6.77 -27.01 -16.02
C LEU A 63 8.05 -27.53 -16.70
N VAL A 64 8.64 -26.71 -17.57
CA VAL A 64 9.92 -27.01 -18.21
C VAL A 64 11.04 -26.39 -17.40
N THR A 65 11.94 -27.22 -16.88
CA THR A 65 13.09 -26.76 -16.10
C THR A 65 14.37 -26.78 -16.92
N GLY A 66 15.19 -25.73 -16.73
CA GLY A 66 16.55 -25.64 -17.27
C GLY A 66 17.63 -26.23 -16.37
N LEU A 67 18.86 -25.80 -16.63
CA LEU A 67 20.06 -26.24 -15.89
C LEU A 67 20.16 -25.66 -14.47
N ASP A 68 19.48 -24.53 -14.23
CA ASP A 68 19.60 -23.78 -12.98
C ASP A 68 19.04 -24.55 -11.77
N GLU A 69 18.12 -25.47 -12.02
CA GLU A 69 17.48 -26.25 -10.97
C GLU A 69 17.25 -27.70 -11.43
N PRO A 70 18.07 -28.65 -10.93
CA PRO A 70 17.82 -30.08 -11.13
C PRO A 70 16.42 -30.46 -10.66
N HIS A 71 15.78 -31.40 -11.37
CA HIS A 71 14.38 -31.76 -11.13
C HIS A 71 14.05 -32.14 -9.66
N HIS A 72 15.01 -32.75 -8.93
CA HIS A 72 14.84 -33.08 -7.52
C HIS A 72 14.85 -31.84 -6.60
N ASN A 73 15.75 -30.88 -6.85
CA ASN A 73 15.81 -29.63 -6.10
C ASN A 73 14.53 -28.80 -6.27
N LEU A 74 13.94 -28.80 -7.47
CA LEU A 74 12.67 -28.13 -7.72
C LEU A 74 11.57 -28.71 -6.81
N LEU A 75 11.43 -30.04 -6.73
CA LEU A 75 10.39 -30.66 -5.91
C LEU A 75 10.59 -30.39 -4.42
N GLU A 76 11.84 -30.41 -3.94
CA GLU A 76 12.17 -30.06 -2.56
C GLU A 76 11.83 -28.59 -2.25
N HIS A 77 12.17 -27.65 -3.13
CA HIS A 77 11.82 -26.25 -2.98
C HIS A 77 10.31 -26.03 -3.02
N LEU A 78 9.60 -26.64 -3.98
CA LEU A 78 8.14 -26.57 -4.08
C LEU A 78 7.46 -27.08 -2.81
N ALA A 79 8.00 -28.12 -2.17
CA ALA A 79 7.43 -28.67 -0.94
C ALA A 79 7.45 -27.67 0.24
N THR A 80 8.28 -26.63 0.20
CA THR A 80 8.33 -25.58 1.23
C THR A 80 7.25 -24.51 1.06
N LEU A 81 6.60 -24.46 -0.11
CA LEU A 81 5.67 -23.39 -0.50
C LEU A 81 4.21 -23.82 -0.28
N ARG A 82 3.45 -23.01 0.46
CA ARG A 82 2.06 -23.33 0.86
C ARG A 82 1.05 -23.32 -0.28
N PHE A 83 1.36 -22.67 -1.40
CA PHE A 83 0.49 -22.67 -2.58
C PHE A 83 0.63 -23.96 -3.41
N VAL A 84 1.61 -24.81 -3.08
CA VAL A 84 1.84 -26.07 -3.79
C VAL A 84 0.97 -27.16 -3.18
N ASP A 85 0.05 -27.70 -3.98
CA ASP A 85 -0.63 -28.96 -3.66
C ASP A 85 0.09 -30.12 -4.37
N ALA A 86 0.80 -30.94 -3.59
CA ALA A 86 1.53 -32.10 -4.08
C ALA A 86 0.63 -33.11 -4.84
N LYS A 87 -0.67 -33.13 -4.59
CA LYS A 87 -1.62 -34.02 -5.30
C LYS A 87 -1.81 -33.65 -6.76
N LEU A 88 -1.50 -32.40 -7.13
CA LEU A 88 -1.58 -31.92 -8.51
C LEU A 88 -0.35 -32.31 -9.33
N ILE A 89 0.77 -32.65 -8.69
CA ILE A 89 2.01 -33.05 -9.36
C ILE A 89 1.84 -34.43 -10.00
N GLY A 90 1.99 -34.50 -11.32
CA GLY A 90 1.70 -35.67 -12.15
C GLY A 90 0.38 -35.51 -12.91
N PRO A 91 -0.79 -35.49 -12.24
CA PRO A 91 -2.07 -35.48 -12.96
C PRO A 91 -2.42 -34.14 -13.61
N GLN A 92 -2.04 -33.00 -13.01
CA GLN A 92 -2.30 -31.65 -13.54
C GLN A 92 -1.01 -30.87 -13.83
N VAL A 93 0.02 -31.05 -13.01
CA VAL A 93 1.33 -30.40 -13.15
C VAL A 93 2.35 -31.44 -13.57
N GLU A 94 2.70 -31.45 -14.85
CA GLU A 94 3.78 -32.28 -15.38
C GLU A 94 5.08 -31.49 -15.39
N THR A 95 6.19 -32.15 -15.06
CA THR A 95 7.51 -31.53 -14.98
C THR A 95 8.43 -32.20 -15.98
N VAL A 96 9.12 -31.41 -16.79
CA VAL A 96 10.00 -31.92 -17.84
C VAL A 96 11.32 -31.18 -17.81
N SER A 97 12.40 -31.93 -17.64
CA SER A 97 13.74 -31.39 -17.78
C SER A 97 14.13 -31.41 -19.26
N ILE A 98 14.53 -30.24 -19.77
CA ILE A 98 15.07 -30.16 -21.14
C ILE A 98 16.58 -30.44 -21.19
N VAL A 99 17.22 -30.60 -20.03
CA VAL A 99 18.67 -30.86 -19.87
C VAL A 99 19.18 -32.01 -20.76
N PRO A 100 18.51 -33.18 -20.85
CA PRO A 100 18.99 -34.28 -21.70
C PRO A 100 19.01 -33.98 -23.21
N PHE A 101 18.42 -32.85 -23.63
CA PHE A 101 18.28 -32.47 -25.03
C PHE A 101 19.12 -31.23 -25.38
N LEU A 102 19.90 -30.69 -24.44
CA LEU A 102 20.65 -29.45 -24.64
C LEU A 102 21.78 -29.56 -25.65
N ASP A 103 22.34 -30.75 -25.87
CA ASP A 103 23.42 -30.95 -26.85
C ASP A 103 22.90 -31.15 -28.29
N ARG A 104 21.57 -31.17 -28.49
CA ARG A 104 20.96 -31.33 -29.82
C ARG A 104 20.89 -29.99 -30.58
N PRO A 105 20.72 -29.98 -31.91
CA PRO A 105 20.42 -28.75 -32.65
C PRO A 105 19.10 -28.09 -32.22
N VAL A 106 19.00 -26.76 -32.31
CA VAL A 106 17.80 -25.98 -31.91
C VAL A 106 16.49 -26.51 -32.52
N PRO A 107 16.41 -26.84 -33.83
CA PRO A 107 15.19 -27.39 -34.41
C PRO A 107 14.76 -28.73 -33.78
N GLU A 108 15.71 -29.57 -33.39
CA GLU A 108 15.41 -30.82 -32.69
C GLU A 108 14.90 -30.58 -31.27
N LYS A 109 15.47 -29.60 -30.54
CA LYS A 109 14.98 -29.21 -29.21
C LYS A 109 13.52 -28.75 -29.27
N ILE A 110 13.20 -27.88 -30.24
CA ILE A 110 11.83 -27.41 -30.48
C ILE A 110 10.91 -28.60 -30.77
N ASN A 111 11.34 -29.54 -31.61
CA ASN A 111 10.54 -30.71 -31.95
C ASN A 111 10.28 -31.65 -30.76
N VAL A 112 11.27 -31.83 -29.87
CA VAL A 112 11.09 -32.59 -28.63
C VAL A 112 10.05 -31.90 -27.75
N LEU A 113 10.20 -30.59 -27.51
CA LEU A 113 9.26 -29.83 -26.70
C LEU A 113 7.84 -29.84 -27.28
N ARG A 114 7.71 -29.68 -28.61
CA ARG A 114 6.42 -29.80 -29.30
C ARG A 114 5.77 -31.16 -29.09
N LYS A 115 6.52 -32.26 -29.22
CA LYS A 115 5.99 -33.62 -28.98
C LYS A 115 5.52 -33.78 -27.54
N THR A 116 6.30 -33.31 -26.57
CA THR A 116 5.93 -33.31 -25.15
C THR A 116 4.63 -32.54 -24.91
N VAL A 117 4.53 -31.33 -25.46
CA VAL A 117 3.34 -30.48 -25.33
C VAL A 117 2.11 -31.14 -25.99
N LEU A 118 2.24 -31.72 -27.18
CA LEU A 118 1.14 -32.40 -27.87
C LEU A 118 0.61 -33.62 -27.09
N ASN A 119 1.50 -34.32 -26.38
CA ASN A 119 1.13 -35.46 -25.54
C ASN A 119 0.45 -35.01 -24.23
N ALA A 120 1.01 -33.99 -23.57
CA ALA A 120 0.49 -33.48 -22.31
C ALA A 120 -0.82 -32.69 -22.48
N ARG A 121 -0.97 -31.99 -23.61
CA ARG A 121 -2.04 -31.02 -23.94
C ARG A 121 -2.25 -29.97 -22.83
N PRO A 122 -1.19 -29.24 -22.42
CA PRO A 122 -1.31 -28.22 -21.39
C PRO A 122 -2.07 -26.99 -21.90
N LYS A 123 -2.63 -26.21 -20.98
CA LYS A 123 -3.11 -24.85 -21.23
C LYS A 123 -2.07 -23.78 -20.90
N LEU A 124 -1.12 -24.14 -20.03
CA LEU A 124 -0.02 -23.27 -19.60
C LEU A 124 1.29 -24.05 -19.68
N VAL A 125 2.30 -23.43 -20.28
CA VAL A 125 3.68 -23.95 -20.28
C VAL A 125 4.55 -22.91 -19.60
N THR A 126 5.40 -23.35 -18.67
CA THR A 126 6.44 -22.49 -18.07
C THR A 126 7.82 -22.97 -18.50
N ILE A 127 8.73 -22.05 -18.78
CA ILE A 127 10.15 -22.35 -19.02
C ILE A 127 10.97 -21.51 -18.05
N ASP A 128 11.60 -22.17 -17.09
CA ASP A 128 12.40 -21.52 -16.05
C ASP A 128 13.90 -21.57 -16.41
N GLY A 129 14.59 -20.43 -16.31
CA GLY A 129 16.03 -20.32 -16.53
C GLY A 129 16.46 -20.12 -17.97
N LEU A 130 15.81 -19.22 -18.73
CA LEU A 130 16.14 -18.98 -20.14
C LEU A 130 17.61 -18.59 -20.37
N ARG A 131 18.20 -17.83 -19.45
CA ARG A 131 19.61 -17.41 -19.52
C ARG A 131 20.54 -18.62 -19.64
N SER A 132 20.26 -19.69 -18.90
CA SER A 132 21.13 -20.87 -18.89
C SER A 132 20.99 -21.71 -20.16
N PHE A 133 19.95 -21.49 -20.96
CA PHE A 133 19.86 -22.06 -22.30
C PHE A 133 20.68 -21.30 -23.34
N GLU A 134 21.01 -20.03 -23.12
CA GLU A 134 21.65 -19.18 -24.12
C GLU A 134 22.95 -19.80 -24.67
N ALA A 135 23.80 -20.33 -23.78
CA ALA A 135 25.04 -21.01 -24.17
C ALA A 135 24.79 -22.23 -25.07
N TYR A 136 23.71 -22.97 -24.84
CA TYR A 136 23.35 -24.18 -25.59
C TYR A 136 22.54 -23.89 -26.85
N LEU A 137 21.98 -22.69 -26.96
CA LEU A 137 21.24 -22.26 -28.14
C LEU A 137 22.16 -21.57 -29.15
N GLY A 138 23.42 -21.29 -28.81
CA GLY A 138 24.36 -20.61 -29.71
C GLY A 138 24.34 -19.09 -29.55
N GLY A 139 24.05 -18.60 -28.33
CA GLY A 139 24.00 -17.18 -28.01
C GLY A 139 22.63 -16.55 -28.28
N LEU A 140 22.60 -15.23 -28.35
CA LEU A 140 21.37 -14.42 -28.49
C LEU A 140 20.54 -14.77 -29.74
N GLU A 141 21.20 -15.03 -30.88
CA GLU A 141 20.51 -15.38 -32.13
C GLU A 141 19.72 -16.69 -31.99
N GLY A 142 20.32 -17.70 -31.35
CA GLY A 142 19.66 -18.98 -31.13
C GLY A 142 18.54 -18.93 -30.09
N VAL A 143 18.67 -18.07 -29.06
CA VAL A 143 17.56 -17.78 -28.14
C VAL A 143 16.38 -17.17 -28.90
N PHE A 144 16.66 -16.21 -29.77
CA PHE A 144 15.65 -15.57 -30.60
C PHE A 144 14.96 -16.58 -31.53
N GLU A 145 15.71 -17.41 -32.26
CA GLU A 145 15.17 -18.46 -33.13
C GLU A 145 14.30 -19.46 -32.35
N PHE A 146 14.81 -19.92 -31.20
CA PHE A 146 14.10 -20.84 -30.32
C PHE A 146 12.77 -20.26 -29.85
N LEU A 147 12.76 -19.03 -29.34
CA LEU A 147 11.55 -18.39 -28.85
C LEU A 147 10.59 -18.01 -29.98
N TYR A 148 11.08 -17.55 -31.12
CA TYR A 148 10.25 -17.26 -32.28
C TYR A 148 9.48 -18.51 -32.75
N GLY A 149 10.18 -19.65 -32.83
CA GLY A 149 9.57 -20.94 -33.20
C GLY A 149 8.57 -21.48 -32.18
N LEU A 150 8.72 -21.13 -30.90
CA LEU A 150 7.82 -21.54 -29.82
C LEU A 150 6.60 -20.62 -29.68
N THR A 151 6.83 -19.32 -29.55
CA THR A 151 5.78 -18.30 -29.33
C THR A 151 4.72 -18.36 -30.44
N SER A 152 5.15 -18.40 -31.71
CA SER A 152 4.26 -18.52 -32.86
C SER A 152 3.42 -19.80 -32.82
N TRP A 153 4.00 -20.91 -32.37
CA TRP A 153 3.31 -22.20 -32.33
C TRP A 153 2.35 -22.32 -31.15
N PHE A 154 2.78 -21.92 -29.95
CA PHE A 154 1.95 -21.97 -28.75
C PHE A 154 0.69 -21.09 -28.87
N ALA A 155 0.80 -19.93 -29.51
CA ALA A 155 -0.35 -19.08 -29.78
C ALA A 155 -1.42 -19.80 -30.64
N VAL A 156 -1.00 -20.57 -31.66
CA VAL A 156 -1.90 -21.35 -32.51
C VAL A 156 -2.55 -22.52 -31.77
N GLU A 157 -1.79 -23.21 -30.90
CA GLU A 157 -2.30 -24.32 -30.08
C GLU A 157 -3.16 -23.85 -28.89
N GLY A 158 -3.30 -22.53 -28.69
CA GLY A 158 -4.07 -21.97 -27.58
C GLY A 158 -3.43 -22.23 -26.22
N ILE A 159 -2.10 -22.09 -26.15
CA ILE A 159 -1.28 -22.30 -24.95
C ILE A 159 -0.67 -20.97 -24.52
N THR A 160 -0.83 -20.63 -23.23
CA THR A 160 -0.13 -19.48 -22.64
C THR A 160 1.29 -19.90 -22.25
N LEU A 161 2.29 -19.08 -22.57
CA LEU A 161 3.70 -19.36 -22.29
C LEU A 161 4.25 -18.38 -21.25
N LEU A 162 4.80 -18.89 -20.14
CA LEU A 162 5.52 -18.09 -19.15
C LEU A 162 7.01 -18.44 -19.18
N LEU A 163 7.86 -17.44 -19.26
CA LEU A 163 9.31 -17.58 -19.38
C LEU A 163 9.98 -16.83 -18.24
N THR A 164 11.06 -17.34 -17.66
CA THR A 164 11.91 -16.56 -16.76
C THR A 164 13.29 -16.34 -17.38
N LYS A 165 13.88 -15.15 -17.17
CA LYS A 165 15.26 -14.86 -17.55
C LYS A 165 15.98 -14.05 -16.49
N ASP A 166 17.20 -14.46 -16.20
CA ASP A 166 18.15 -13.68 -15.41
C ASP A 166 18.83 -12.63 -16.31
N CYS A 167 18.42 -11.38 -16.19
CA CYS A 167 19.03 -10.26 -16.93
C CYS A 167 18.73 -8.92 -16.23
N ASP A 168 19.41 -7.86 -16.68
CA ASP A 168 19.01 -6.50 -16.37
C ASP A 168 17.72 -6.16 -17.16
N PRO A 169 16.59 -5.83 -16.49
CA PRO A 169 15.35 -5.47 -17.16
C PRO A 169 15.44 -4.25 -18.10
N ASP A 170 16.46 -3.41 -17.95
CA ASP A 170 16.63 -2.19 -18.76
C ASP A 170 17.55 -2.38 -19.99
N ALA A 171 18.28 -3.49 -20.06
CA ALA A 171 19.26 -3.76 -21.13
C ALA A 171 18.61 -4.29 -22.42
N TRP A 172 17.74 -3.51 -23.08
CA TRP A 172 17.01 -3.95 -24.29
C TRP A 172 17.91 -4.48 -25.41
N ALA A 173 19.06 -3.84 -25.66
CA ALA A 173 20.00 -4.26 -26.71
C ALA A 173 20.59 -5.67 -26.46
N GLU A 174 20.63 -6.11 -25.20
CA GLU A 174 21.14 -7.44 -24.79
C GLU A 174 20.03 -8.50 -24.72
N ASN A 175 18.77 -8.12 -25.00
CA ASN A 175 17.61 -8.99 -24.84
C ASN A 175 16.66 -8.89 -26.05
N PRO A 176 17.09 -9.32 -27.26
CA PRO A 176 16.29 -9.22 -28.49
C PRO A 176 14.95 -9.97 -28.42
N GLU A 177 14.82 -10.97 -27.55
CA GLU A 177 13.56 -11.68 -27.32
C GLU A 177 12.45 -10.83 -26.71
N TYR A 178 12.77 -9.64 -26.17
CA TYR A 178 11.77 -8.71 -25.64
C TYR A 178 10.77 -8.28 -26.73
N ASP A 179 11.19 -8.22 -27.99
CA ASP A 179 10.34 -7.85 -29.11
C ASP A 179 9.32 -8.94 -29.47
N LEU A 180 9.67 -10.20 -29.20
CA LEU A 180 8.87 -11.39 -29.52
C LEU A 180 7.70 -11.57 -28.56
N VAL A 181 7.91 -11.34 -27.27
CA VAL A 181 6.90 -11.62 -26.23
C VAL A 181 5.81 -10.55 -26.15
N ASP A 182 4.65 -10.91 -25.62
CA ASP A 182 3.49 -10.03 -25.51
C ASP A 182 3.50 -9.19 -24.23
N GLY A 183 4.09 -9.72 -23.15
CA GLY A 183 4.30 -8.99 -21.92
C GLY A 183 5.66 -9.25 -21.27
N ILE A 184 6.18 -8.23 -20.58
CA ILE A 184 7.44 -8.30 -19.83
C ILE A 184 7.18 -7.76 -18.43
N ILE A 185 7.40 -8.62 -17.44
CA ILE A 185 7.25 -8.31 -16.01
C ILE A 185 8.64 -8.34 -15.37
N ALA A 186 9.12 -7.18 -14.94
CA ALA A 186 10.43 -7.02 -14.33
C ALA A 186 10.34 -7.12 -12.81
N LEU A 187 11.19 -7.95 -12.20
CA LEU A 187 11.35 -8.07 -10.77
C LEU A 187 12.74 -7.54 -10.38
N ARG A 188 12.79 -6.70 -9.35
CA ARG A 188 14.02 -6.18 -8.77
C ARG A 188 14.07 -6.48 -7.28
N ARG A 189 15.31 -6.61 -6.81
CA ARG A 189 15.66 -6.77 -5.41
C ARG A 189 16.77 -5.77 -5.12
N ASP A 190 16.41 -4.69 -4.46
CA ASP A 190 17.32 -3.62 -4.08
C ASP A 190 17.67 -3.75 -2.60
N LEU A 191 18.87 -3.30 -2.21
CA LEU A 191 19.25 -3.13 -0.81
C LEU A 191 19.23 -1.63 -0.50
N VAL A 192 18.25 -1.19 0.30
CA VAL A 192 18.09 0.23 0.68
C VAL A 192 18.22 0.31 2.19
N ASP A 193 19.22 1.05 2.68
CA ASP A 193 19.49 1.23 4.12
C ASP A 193 19.58 -0.09 4.90
N GLY A 194 20.19 -1.12 4.28
CA GLY A 194 20.32 -2.46 4.86
C GLY A 194 19.09 -3.36 4.70
N ARG A 195 18.03 -2.86 4.08
CA ARG A 195 16.74 -3.55 3.92
C ARG A 195 16.59 -4.11 2.52
N THR A 196 16.12 -5.34 2.40
CA THR A 196 15.77 -5.90 1.09
C THR A 196 14.42 -5.34 0.65
N VAL A 197 14.42 -4.53 -0.42
CA VAL A 197 13.22 -3.99 -1.04
C VAL A 197 12.98 -4.70 -2.36
N ARG A 198 11.80 -5.30 -2.52
CA ARG A 198 11.42 -6.05 -3.72
C ARG A 198 10.38 -5.25 -4.52
N ARG A 199 10.65 -5.07 -5.81
CA ARG A 199 9.81 -4.27 -6.72
C ARG A 199 9.46 -5.03 -7.98
N LEU A 200 8.22 -4.91 -8.42
CA LEU A 200 7.69 -5.43 -9.66
C LEU A 200 7.27 -4.27 -10.57
N TRP A 201 7.54 -4.37 -11.86
CA TRP A 201 7.14 -3.38 -12.86
C TRP A 201 6.80 -4.05 -14.18
N VAL A 202 5.68 -3.66 -14.79
CA VAL A 202 5.30 -4.11 -16.13
C VAL A 202 6.00 -3.23 -17.16
N ARG A 203 7.02 -3.78 -17.85
CA ARG A 203 7.80 -3.07 -18.88
C ARG A 203 7.08 -3.02 -20.23
N LYS A 204 6.29 -4.06 -20.51
CA LYS A 204 5.55 -4.25 -21.76
C LYS A 204 4.30 -5.04 -21.45
N MET A 205 3.17 -4.60 -22.00
CA MET A 205 1.91 -5.36 -21.97
C MET A 205 1.11 -5.03 -23.23
N ARG A 206 1.04 -5.98 -24.17
CA ARG A 206 0.24 -5.79 -25.39
C ARG A 206 -1.24 -6.03 -25.08
N GLY A 207 -2.09 -5.12 -25.56
CA GLY A 207 -3.55 -5.29 -25.52
C GLY A 207 -4.20 -5.19 -24.13
N GLN A 208 -3.46 -4.82 -23.08
CA GLN A 208 -3.98 -4.54 -21.74
C GLN A 208 -3.39 -3.25 -21.19
N ASN A 209 -4.14 -2.58 -20.32
CA ASN A 209 -3.66 -1.39 -19.63
C ASN A 209 -3.14 -1.80 -18.25
N ALA A 210 -1.86 -2.15 -18.17
CA ALA A 210 -1.19 -2.43 -16.91
C ALA A 210 -0.98 -1.14 -16.11
N LEU A 211 -0.87 -1.27 -14.79
CA LEU A 211 -0.54 -0.15 -13.93
C LEU A 211 0.91 0.29 -14.14
N ASP A 212 1.10 1.60 -14.23
CA ASP A 212 2.42 2.20 -14.42
C ASP A 212 3.23 2.30 -13.12
N GLY A 213 4.54 2.31 -13.31
CA GLY A 213 5.52 2.49 -12.25
C GLY A 213 5.88 1.19 -11.54
N THR A 214 6.62 1.33 -10.43
CA THR A 214 7.07 0.20 -9.62
C THR A 214 6.09 -0.07 -8.49
N HIS A 215 5.83 -1.34 -8.23
CA HIS A 215 4.97 -1.82 -7.17
C HIS A 215 5.78 -2.69 -6.23
N ALA A 216 5.58 -2.58 -4.93
CA ALA A 216 6.26 -3.45 -4.00
C ALA A 216 5.68 -4.87 -4.06
N PHE A 217 6.44 -5.86 -3.63
CA PHE A 217 5.90 -7.19 -3.36
C PHE A 217 6.67 -7.86 -2.22
N THR A 218 5.98 -8.72 -1.48
CA THR A 218 6.61 -9.62 -0.50
C THR A 218 6.74 -11.02 -1.08
N LEU A 219 7.70 -11.77 -0.55
CA LEU A 219 7.97 -13.15 -0.93
C LEU A 219 8.25 -13.94 0.35
N ASP A 220 7.35 -14.86 0.70
CA ASP A 220 7.45 -15.75 1.85
C ASP A 220 6.97 -17.17 1.48
N GLU A 221 6.74 -18.05 2.46
CA GLU A 221 6.28 -19.42 2.22
C GLU A 221 4.90 -19.50 1.55
N ARG A 222 4.10 -18.43 1.56
CA ARG A 222 2.83 -18.31 0.85
C ARG A 222 3.02 -17.89 -0.61
N GLY A 223 4.26 -17.59 -1.02
CA GLY A 223 4.61 -17.14 -2.36
C GLY A 223 4.75 -15.63 -2.45
N VAL A 224 4.52 -15.10 -3.65
CA VAL A 224 4.51 -13.67 -3.94
C VAL A 224 3.16 -13.06 -3.57
N THR A 225 3.20 -11.90 -2.92
CA THR A 225 2.05 -11.00 -2.75
C THR A 225 2.44 -9.63 -3.26
N VAL A 226 1.69 -9.08 -4.22
CA VAL A 226 1.97 -7.77 -4.79
C VAL A 226 1.25 -6.69 -3.99
N TRP A 227 1.91 -5.56 -3.80
CA TRP A 227 1.37 -4.37 -3.17
C TRP A 227 1.38 -3.23 -4.20
N PRO A 228 0.34 -3.15 -5.04
CA PRO A 228 0.18 -2.07 -6.00
C PRO A 228 0.35 -0.72 -5.32
N ARG A 229 1.11 0.15 -5.98
CA ARG A 229 1.33 1.50 -5.46
C ARG A 229 -0.03 2.21 -5.33
N PRO A 230 -0.34 2.86 -4.20
CA PRO A 230 -1.66 3.42 -3.98
C PRO A 230 -2.03 4.48 -5.02
N GLN A 231 -1.04 5.25 -5.49
CA GLN A 231 -1.25 6.31 -6.49
C GLN A 231 -1.57 5.79 -7.89
N ALA A 232 -1.28 4.51 -8.19
CA ALA A 232 -1.63 3.91 -9.49
C ALA A 232 -3.05 3.33 -9.48
N VAL A 233 -3.54 2.91 -8.31
CA VAL A 233 -4.87 2.31 -8.15
C VAL A 233 -5.91 3.37 -7.82
N PHE A 234 -5.52 4.39 -7.05
CA PHE A 234 -6.41 5.41 -6.54
C PHE A 234 -6.57 6.55 -7.55
N HIS A 235 -7.82 6.79 -7.96
CA HIS A 235 -8.20 7.92 -8.78
C HIS A 235 -9.07 8.87 -7.97
N LEU A 236 -8.73 10.17 -8.02
CA LEU A 236 -9.52 11.18 -7.33
C LEU A 236 -10.90 11.29 -8.00
N GLN A 237 -11.94 11.12 -7.19
CA GLN A 237 -13.31 11.37 -7.60
C GLN A 237 -13.80 12.72 -7.07
N ASP A 238 -14.60 13.41 -7.88
CA ASP A 238 -15.33 14.60 -7.43
C ASP A 238 -16.48 14.16 -6.53
N ARG A 239 -16.40 14.49 -5.24
CA ARG A 239 -17.41 14.16 -4.25
C ARG A 239 -17.82 15.45 -3.56
N PRO A 240 -19.11 15.80 -3.53
CA PRO A 240 -19.56 16.98 -2.79
C PRO A 240 -19.19 16.82 -1.32
N ALA A 241 -18.65 17.89 -0.74
CA ALA A 241 -18.31 17.91 0.67
C ALA A 241 -19.58 17.62 1.50
N PRO A 242 -19.59 16.63 2.39
CA PRO A 242 -20.74 16.40 3.25
C PRO A 242 -20.94 17.61 4.16
N GLY A 243 -22.18 18.04 4.33
CA GLY A 243 -22.53 19.15 5.23
C GLY A 243 -22.52 18.77 6.71
N ALA A 244 -22.38 17.48 7.05
CA ALA A 244 -22.42 16.99 8.42
C ALA A 244 -21.09 17.19 9.16
N ARG A 245 -21.17 17.11 10.49
CA ARG A 245 -20.05 17.25 11.42
C ARG A 245 -19.97 16.00 12.29
N LEU A 246 -18.75 15.59 12.61
CA LEU A 246 -18.46 14.51 13.55
C LEU A 246 -17.95 15.11 14.87
N PRO A 247 -18.80 15.18 15.90
CA PRO A 247 -18.42 15.74 17.20
C PRO A 247 -17.47 14.80 17.94
N PHE A 248 -16.66 15.37 18.82
CA PHE A 248 -15.84 14.67 19.81
C PHE A 248 -16.67 14.21 21.02
N GLY A 249 -17.86 14.81 21.25
CA GLY A 249 -18.65 14.59 22.45
C GLY A 249 -18.18 15.42 23.63
N ILE A 250 -17.46 16.52 23.36
CA ILE A 250 -16.96 17.46 24.36
C ILE A 250 -17.50 18.83 23.96
N GLU A 251 -18.52 19.30 24.68
CA GLU A 251 -19.29 20.49 24.33
C GLU A 251 -18.41 21.69 24.00
N SER A 252 -17.42 21.99 24.85
CA SER A 252 -16.51 23.12 24.65
C SER A 252 -15.65 23.00 23.38
N LEU A 253 -15.21 21.78 23.05
CA LEU A 253 -14.39 21.50 21.86
C LEU A 253 -15.24 21.49 20.60
N ASP A 254 -16.42 20.88 20.67
CA ASP A 254 -17.36 20.83 19.56
C ASP A 254 -17.86 22.24 19.21
N ALA A 255 -18.13 23.08 20.22
CA ALA A 255 -18.44 24.51 20.00
C ALA A 255 -17.27 25.24 19.32
N MET A 256 -16.03 25.01 19.78
CA MET A 256 -14.82 25.59 19.17
C MET A 256 -14.69 25.21 17.69
N LEU A 257 -15.12 24.00 17.31
CA LEU A 257 -15.06 23.45 15.95
C LEU A 257 -16.34 23.70 15.11
N GLY A 258 -17.32 24.44 15.63
CA GLY A 258 -18.60 24.64 14.92
C GLY A 258 -19.42 23.35 14.75
N GLY A 259 -19.45 22.51 15.78
CA GLY A 259 -20.19 21.24 15.87
C GLY A 259 -19.35 19.97 15.69
N GLY A 260 -18.03 20.07 15.57
CA GLY A 260 -17.11 18.94 15.39
C GLY A 260 -16.31 19.00 14.08
N LEU A 261 -15.60 17.92 13.73
CA LEU A 261 -14.85 17.89 12.47
C LEU A 261 -15.80 17.76 11.27
N PRO A 262 -15.56 18.46 10.15
CA PRO A 262 -16.28 18.20 8.91
C PRO A 262 -16.22 16.72 8.54
N GLU A 263 -17.36 16.12 8.19
CA GLU A 263 -17.41 14.72 7.74
C GLU A 263 -16.61 14.52 6.45
N ALA A 264 -16.00 13.34 6.27
CA ALA A 264 -15.17 13.00 5.14
C ALA A 264 -14.07 14.05 4.91
N SER A 265 -13.39 14.44 5.99
CA SER A 265 -12.26 15.36 5.94
C SER A 265 -11.03 14.81 6.65
N THR A 266 -9.88 15.38 6.33
CA THR A 266 -8.61 15.05 6.98
C THR A 266 -8.17 16.19 7.90
N THR A 267 -7.93 15.82 9.16
CA THR A 267 -7.50 16.73 10.23
C THR A 267 -6.10 16.37 10.68
N LEU A 268 -5.18 17.33 10.62
CA LEU A 268 -3.87 17.22 11.26
C LEU A 268 -3.94 17.80 12.67
N VAL A 269 -3.52 17.03 13.67
CA VAL A 269 -3.26 17.49 15.03
C VAL A 269 -1.75 17.56 15.24
N ALA A 270 -1.20 18.77 15.18
CA ALA A 270 0.22 19.01 15.35
C ALA A 270 0.53 19.55 16.75
N GLY A 271 1.67 19.19 17.34
CA GLY A 271 2.05 19.75 18.63
C GLY A 271 3.21 19.07 19.32
N ASP A 272 3.63 19.63 20.46
CA ASP A 272 4.75 19.10 21.25
C ASP A 272 4.45 17.69 21.82
N PRO A 273 5.48 16.88 22.11
CA PRO A 273 5.33 15.71 22.96
C PRO A 273 4.65 16.09 24.30
N GLY A 274 3.61 15.34 24.70
CA GLY A 274 2.88 15.62 25.94
C GLY A 274 1.81 16.72 25.88
N ALA A 275 1.63 17.39 24.73
CA ALA A 275 0.63 18.44 24.56
C ALA A 275 -0.83 17.94 24.49
N GLY A 276 -1.04 16.61 24.43
CA GLY A 276 -2.38 16.00 24.45
C GLY A 276 -2.88 15.43 23.12
N LYS A 277 -2.01 15.25 22.10
CA LYS A 277 -2.40 14.77 20.76
C LYS A 277 -3.17 13.44 20.79
N THR A 278 -2.59 12.42 21.41
CA THR A 278 -3.24 11.11 21.61
C THR A 278 -4.54 11.21 22.40
N MET A 279 -4.63 12.15 23.35
CA MET A 279 -5.86 12.35 24.15
C MET A 279 -6.97 12.96 23.31
N LEU A 280 -6.64 13.93 22.45
CA LEU A 280 -7.56 14.50 21.49
C LEU A 280 -8.02 13.45 20.46
N ALA A 281 -7.10 12.63 19.95
CA ALA A 281 -7.42 11.52 19.06
C ALA A 281 -8.32 10.47 19.74
N LEU A 282 -8.06 10.15 21.01
CA LEU A 282 -8.90 9.24 21.79
C LEU A 282 -10.31 9.81 22.00
N ALA A 283 -10.43 11.11 22.27
CA ALA A 283 -11.71 11.79 22.39
C ALA A 283 -12.50 11.72 21.07
N PHE A 284 -11.81 11.86 19.92
CA PHE A 284 -12.44 11.70 18.61
C PHE A 284 -13.04 10.29 18.44
N MET A 285 -12.32 9.24 18.87
CA MET A 285 -12.85 7.87 18.81
C MET A 285 -13.96 7.62 19.83
N ALA A 286 -13.81 8.10 21.07
CA ALA A 286 -14.81 7.99 22.13
C ALA A 286 -16.13 8.63 21.72
N GLY A 287 -16.06 9.80 21.10
CA GLY A 287 -17.24 10.42 20.51
C GLY A 287 -17.93 9.52 19.48
N GLY A 288 -17.17 8.94 18.54
CA GLY A 288 -17.74 8.01 17.55
C GLY A 288 -18.40 6.80 18.20
N ALA A 289 -17.73 6.18 19.18
CA ALA A 289 -18.25 5.02 19.91
C ALA A 289 -19.61 5.29 20.57
N GLN A 290 -19.76 6.45 21.23
CA GLN A 290 -21.03 6.86 21.85
C GLN A 290 -22.18 7.05 20.84
N ARG A 291 -21.85 7.25 19.56
CA ARG A 291 -22.81 7.42 18.45
C ARG A 291 -22.96 6.15 17.60
N GLY A 292 -22.30 5.05 17.97
CA GLY A 292 -22.28 3.83 17.17
C GLY A 292 -21.56 3.99 15.83
N GLU A 293 -20.64 4.95 15.72
CA GLU A 293 -19.81 5.17 14.53
C GLU A 293 -18.52 4.34 14.64
N PRO A 294 -18.31 3.32 13.78
CA PRO A 294 -17.14 2.45 13.87
C PRO A 294 -15.83 3.22 13.63
N GLY A 295 -14.81 2.92 14.41
CA GLY A 295 -13.49 3.56 14.34
C GLY A 295 -12.37 2.59 14.01
N LEU A 296 -11.38 3.06 13.23
CA LEU A 296 -10.08 2.39 13.09
C LEU A 296 -8.99 3.26 13.72
N TRP A 297 -8.33 2.74 14.75
CA TRP A 297 -7.15 3.36 15.35
C TRP A 297 -5.88 2.71 14.83
N VAL A 298 -4.97 3.52 14.31
CA VAL A 298 -3.64 3.10 13.87
C VAL A 298 -2.62 3.80 14.75
N GLY A 299 -1.90 3.05 15.56
CA GLY A 299 -0.95 3.59 16.53
C GLY A 299 0.40 2.88 16.48
N PHE A 300 1.44 3.60 16.92
CA PHE A 300 2.83 3.10 16.91
C PHE A 300 3.45 3.00 18.32
N ARG A 301 2.71 3.39 19.36
CA ARG A 301 3.25 3.54 20.72
C ARG A 301 2.38 2.87 21.78
N GLU A 302 1.15 3.34 21.95
CA GLU A 302 0.25 2.85 22.99
C GLU A 302 -0.37 1.50 22.60
N SER A 303 -0.49 0.61 23.58
CA SER A 303 -1.15 -0.67 23.37
C SER A 303 -2.69 -0.51 23.32
N PRO A 304 -3.42 -1.42 22.64
CA PRO A 304 -4.88 -1.37 22.59
C PRO A 304 -5.51 -1.47 23.98
N ALA A 305 -4.90 -2.23 24.90
CA ALA A 305 -5.36 -2.36 26.27
C ALA A 305 -5.29 -1.03 27.03
N GLN A 306 -4.20 -0.27 26.86
CA GLN A 306 -4.07 1.06 27.46
C GLN A 306 -5.12 2.03 26.89
N LEU A 307 -5.27 2.08 25.56
CA LEU A 307 -6.24 2.99 24.93
C LEU A 307 -7.68 2.66 25.32
N ARG A 308 -8.04 1.38 25.41
CA ARG A 308 -9.36 0.93 25.89
C ARG A 308 -9.61 1.34 27.34
N ALA A 309 -8.66 1.08 28.23
CA ALA A 309 -8.78 1.47 29.64
C ALA A 309 -8.95 2.99 29.80
N MET A 310 -8.29 3.79 28.96
CA MET A 310 -8.46 5.24 28.95
C MET A 310 -9.84 5.66 28.43
N GLY A 311 -10.37 5.00 27.39
CA GLY A 311 -11.72 5.23 26.90
C GLY A 311 -12.80 4.84 27.90
N GLU A 312 -12.65 3.71 28.58
CA GLU A 312 -13.54 3.25 29.65
C GLU A 312 -13.60 4.26 30.80
N ALA A 313 -12.45 4.83 31.18
CA ALA A 313 -12.40 5.88 32.20
C ALA A 313 -13.17 7.15 31.79
N TRP A 314 -13.45 7.33 30.50
CA TRP A 314 -14.23 8.44 29.94
C TRP A 314 -15.68 8.02 29.60
N GLY A 315 -16.08 6.81 29.99
CA GLY A 315 -17.42 6.29 29.74
C GLY A 315 -17.69 5.89 28.28
N ALA A 316 -16.64 5.63 27.48
CA ALA A 316 -16.77 5.17 26.09
C ALA A 316 -16.33 3.71 25.94
N ASP A 317 -17.21 2.87 25.37
CA ASP A 317 -16.87 1.50 25.01
C ASP A 317 -16.09 1.48 23.68
N LEU A 318 -14.78 1.65 23.77
CA LEU A 318 -13.89 1.54 22.62
C LEU A 318 -13.65 0.08 22.21
N ALA A 319 -13.91 -0.89 23.07
CA ALA A 319 -13.61 -2.29 22.79
C ALA A 319 -14.55 -2.86 21.71
N SER A 320 -15.82 -2.46 21.72
CA SER A 320 -16.80 -2.86 20.71
C SER A 320 -16.82 -1.96 19.47
N ALA A 321 -16.53 -0.67 19.62
CA ALA A 321 -16.68 0.31 18.55
C ALA A 321 -15.40 0.58 17.74
N VAL A 322 -14.22 0.27 18.28
CA VAL A 322 -12.93 0.63 17.68
C VAL A 322 -12.05 -0.59 17.47
N GLN A 323 -11.65 -0.80 16.21
CA GLN A 323 -10.56 -1.72 15.90
C GLN A 323 -9.22 -1.00 16.07
N PHE A 324 -8.33 -1.59 16.86
CA PHE A 324 -6.98 -1.08 17.08
C PHE A 324 -5.98 -1.88 16.24
N MET A 325 -5.22 -1.17 15.43
CA MET A 325 -4.09 -1.67 14.67
C MET A 325 -2.81 -1.07 15.26
N VAL A 326 -2.05 -1.89 15.98
CA VAL A 326 -0.71 -1.49 16.42
C VAL A 326 0.27 -1.88 15.34
N VAL A 327 0.94 -0.88 14.80
CA VAL A 327 1.98 -1.06 13.80
C VAL A 327 3.29 -0.82 14.48
N ALA A 328 4.13 -1.86 14.54
CA ALA A 328 5.50 -1.67 14.97
C ALA A 328 6.18 -0.76 13.93
N PRO A 329 6.88 0.31 14.33
CA PRO A 329 7.59 1.19 13.40
C PRO A 329 8.88 0.54 12.90
N LEU A 330 8.74 -0.68 12.39
CA LEU A 330 9.77 -1.49 11.77
C LEU A 330 9.77 -1.24 10.26
N GLU A 331 10.51 -2.04 9.52
CA GLU A 331 10.63 -1.93 8.07
C GLU A 331 9.26 -2.15 7.41
N LEU A 332 8.64 -1.07 6.93
CA LEU A 332 7.32 -1.11 6.29
C LEU A 332 7.42 -0.63 4.84
N ASP A 333 6.65 -1.27 3.96
CA ASP A 333 6.40 -0.74 2.63
C ASP A 333 5.15 0.15 2.60
N PRO A 334 5.20 1.36 1.99
CA PRO A 334 4.03 2.24 1.90
C PRO A 334 2.84 1.64 1.14
N GLY A 335 3.11 0.83 0.11
CA GLY A 335 2.08 0.13 -0.64
C GLY A 335 1.39 -0.92 0.21
N GLU A 336 2.16 -1.76 0.92
CA GLU A 336 1.62 -2.75 1.86
C GLU A 336 0.77 -2.07 2.94
N MET A 337 1.28 -0.99 3.55
CA MET A 337 0.54 -0.24 4.58
C MET A 337 -0.77 0.33 4.05
N ALA A 338 -0.78 0.88 2.83
CA ALA A 338 -1.98 1.42 2.21
C ALA A 338 -3.03 0.34 1.95
N TRP A 339 -2.61 -0.83 1.46
CA TRP A 339 -3.50 -1.98 1.26
C TRP A 339 -4.09 -2.48 2.57
N LEU A 340 -3.26 -2.63 3.59
CA LEU A 340 -3.71 -3.02 4.93
C LEU A 340 -4.72 -2.02 5.49
N LEU A 341 -4.44 -0.71 5.40
CA LEU A 341 -5.38 0.32 5.83
C LEU A 341 -6.71 0.26 5.09
N GLN A 342 -6.68 0.18 3.75
CA GLN A 342 -7.89 0.08 2.95
C GLN A 342 -8.73 -1.13 3.35
N GLN A 343 -8.10 -2.30 3.49
CA GLN A 343 -8.77 -3.53 3.87
C GLN A 343 -9.39 -3.39 5.27
N ARG A 344 -8.63 -2.92 6.26
CA ARG A 344 -9.14 -2.75 7.63
C ARG A 344 -10.26 -1.72 7.74
N MET A 345 -10.15 -0.61 7.02
CA MET A 345 -11.21 0.40 6.97
C MET A 345 -12.51 -0.19 6.41
N ALA A 346 -12.42 -1.00 5.35
CA ALA A 346 -13.56 -1.65 4.74
C ALA A 346 -14.17 -2.74 5.64
N GLU A 347 -13.34 -3.61 6.23
CA GLU A 347 -13.78 -4.68 7.15
C GLU A 347 -14.54 -4.12 8.37
N VAL A 348 -14.07 -3.00 8.93
CA VAL A 348 -14.70 -2.33 10.08
C VAL A 348 -15.93 -1.52 9.66
N GLY A 349 -16.05 -1.14 8.39
CA GLY A 349 -16.99 -0.10 7.96
C GLY A 349 -16.68 1.23 8.63
N ALA A 350 -15.39 1.59 8.71
CA ALA A 350 -14.92 2.71 9.51
C ALA A 350 -15.56 4.05 9.07
N ARG A 351 -16.11 4.79 10.03
CA ARG A 351 -16.54 6.19 9.90
C ARG A 351 -15.46 7.16 10.34
N ARG A 352 -14.62 6.73 11.30
CA ARG A 352 -13.52 7.50 11.88
C ARG A 352 -12.21 6.76 11.74
N LEU A 353 -11.15 7.46 11.34
CA LEU A 353 -9.78 6.96 11.29
C LEU A 353 -8.90 7.82 12.17
N VAL A 354 -8.08 7.20 13.03
CA VAL A 354 -6.97 7.86 13.72
C VAL A 354 -5.67 7.25 13.24
N VAL A 355 -4.71 8.10 12.90
CA VAL A 355 -3.30 7.71 12.75
C VAL A 355 -2.50 8.49 13.80
N ASP A 356 -2.18 7.84 14.91
CA ASP A 356 -1.53 8.48 16.04
C ASP A 356 -0.01 8.26 16.02
N GLY A 357 0.73 9.33 15.75
CA GLY A 357 2.19 9.36 15.66
C GLY A 357 2.70 9.16 14.24
N ALA A 358 2.21 9.95 13.27
CA ALA A 358 2.62 9.86 11.87
C ALA A 358 4.13 10.02 11.64
N GLU A 359 4.85 10.67 12.56
CA GLU A 359 6.32 10.72 12.55
C GLU A 359 6.98 9.32 12.57
N ALA A 360 6.32 8.32 13.14
CA ALA A 360 6.83 6.95 13.19
C ALA A 360 6.92 6.31 11.79
N LEU A 361 6.04 6.72 10.86
CA LEU A 361 6.07 6.28 9.46
C LEU A 361 7.33 6.77 8.73
N ALA A 362 7.84 7.95 9.09
CA ALA A 362 9.05 8.49 8.46
C ALA A 362 10.30 7.63 8.75
N GLY A 363 10.38 7.01 9.94
CA GLY A 363 11.45 6.05 10.26
C GLY A 363 11.19 4.62 9.77
N ALA A 364 9.93 4.26 9.55
CA ALA A 364 9.52 2.94 9.09
C ALA A 364 9.69 2.75 7.58
N PHE A 365 9.37 3.78 6.78
CA PHE A 365 9.46 3.74 5.32
C PHE A 365 10.88 3.99 4.79
N PRO A 366 11.21 3.57 3.55
CA PRO A 366 12.52 3.78 2.95
C PRO A 366 12.69 5.22 2.40
N GLY A 367 12.48 6.21 3.27
CA GLY A 367 12.74 7.63 3.03
C GLY A 367 11.54 8.57 3.23
N GLU A 368 11.84 9.83 3.56
CA GLU A 368 10.84 10.88 3.90
C GLU A 368 9.86 11.19 2.75
N ARG A 369 10.34 11.12 1.50
CA ARG A 369 9.51 11.36 0.32
C ARG A 369 8.35 10.37 0.23
N GLN A 370 8.61 9.09 0.50
CA GLN A 370 7.60 8.05 0.44
C GLN A 370 6.56 8.21 1.55
N CYS A 371 6.99 8.64 2.74
CA CYS A 371 6.09 9.01 3.83
C CYS A 371 5.18 10.18 3.44
N SER A 372 5.75 11.22 2.83
CA SER A 372 4.98 12.38 2.36
C SER A 372 3.97 11.99 1.28
N GLU A 373 4.37 11.17 0.31
CA GLU A 373 3.48 10.66 -0.76
C GLU A 373 2.37 9.76 -0.21
N PHE A 374 2.66 8.94 0.80
CA PHE A 374 1.69 8.10 1.49
C PHE A 374 0.67 8.93 2.28
N LEU A 375 1.13 9.89 3.08
CA LEU A 375 0.26 10.77 3.86
C LEU A 375 -0.60 11.65 2.94
N ALA A 376 -0.05 12.10 1.81
CA ALA A 376 -0.80 12.81 0.79
C ALA A 376 -1.92 11.94 0.21
N TRP A 377 -1.60 10.69 -0.16
CA TRP A 377 -2.61 9.72 -0.58
C TRP A 377 -3.68 9.51 0.49
N LEU A 378 -3.29 9.22 1.73
CA LEU A 378 -4.22 8.96 2.82
C LEU A 378 -5.17 10.14 3.08
N SER A 379 -4.63 11.37 3.03
CA SER A 379 -5.39 12.60 3.25
C SER A 379 -6.52 12.82 2.23
N ARG A 380 -6.44 12.16 1.07
CA ARG A 380 -7.45 12.20 0.01
C ARG A 380 -8.28 10.91 -0.04
N PHE A 381 -7.64 9.78 0.19
CA PHE A 381 -8.25 8.46 0.15
C PHE A 381 -9.34 8.30 1.21
N ALA A 382 -9.03 8.58 2.49
CA ALA A 382 -9.99 8.38 3.57
C ALA A 382 -11.29 9.19 3.37
N PRO A 383 -11.23 10.51 3.09
CA PRO A 383 -12.39 11.30 2.67
C PRO A 383 -13.21 10.69 1.53
N GLN A 384 -12.57 10.20 0.47
CA GLN A 384 -13.28 9.61 -0.66
C GLN A 384 -14.01 8.31 -0.31
N GLN A 385 -13.49 7.56 0.67
CA GLN A 385 -14.18 6.42 1.25
C GLN A 385 -15.29 6.81 2.26
N GLY A 386 -15.52 8.11 2.49
CA GLY A 386 -16.50 8.60 3.47
C GLY A 386 -15.98 8.56 4.91
N VAL A 387 -14.67 8.41 5.11
CA VAL A 387 -14.05 8.30 6.43
C VAL A 387 -13.42 9.63 6.82
N THR A 388 -13.75 10.12 8.02
CA THR A 388 -13.11 11.31 8.59
C THR A 388 -11.84 10.88 9.32
N SER A 389 -10.71 11.47 8.96
CA SER A 389 -9.41 11.10 9.53
C SER A 389 -8.84 12.19 10.45
N LEU A 390 -8.23 11.74 11.55
CA LEU A 390 -7.44 12.56 12.47
C LEU A 390 -6.04 11.96 12.54
N ILE A 391 -5.06 12.69 12.01
CA ILE A 391 -3.66 12.30 11.96
C ILE A 391 -2.90 13.15 12.96
N THR A 392 -2.20 12.53 13.90
CA THR A 392 -1.35 13.27 14.84
C THR A 392 0.09 13.29 14.35
N GLN A 393 0.76 14.42 14.55
CA GLN A 393 2.18 14.56 14.23
C GLN A 393 2.86 15.40 15.30
N SER A 394 4.04 14.98 15.77
CA SER A 394 4.87 15.85 16.59
C SER A 394 5.46 16.99 15.77
N ALA A 395 5.30 18.22 16.25
CA ALA A 395 6.02 19.35 15.67
C ALA A 395 7.48 19.31 16.17
N PRO A 396 8.49 19.54 15.31
CA PRO A 396 9.86 19.69 15.78
C PRO A 396 9.92 20.83 16.80
N ALA A 397 10.65 20.60 17.88
CA ALA A 397 10.84 21.58 18.94
C ALA A 397 11.72 22.72 18.43
N GLU A 398 11.14 23.69 17.74
CA GLU A 398 11.85 24.90 17.34
C GLU A 398 11.45 26.08 18.20
N THR A 399 12.46 26.60 18.90
CA THR A 399 12.54 27.73 19.82
C THR A 399 12.14 29.07 19.17
N GLY A 400 10.87 29.21 18.76
CA GLY A 400 10.36 30.47 18.21
C GLY A 400 8.86 30.68 18.45
N PRO A 401 8.40 31.94 18.65
CA PRO A 401 6.99 32.27 18.78
C PRO A 401 6.20 32.19 17.46
N GLU A 402 6.89 32.04 16.32
CA GLU A 402 6.26 31.95 15.01
C GLU A 402 5.81 30.54 14.66
N LEU A 403 4.52 30.43 14.37
CA LEU A 403 3.83 29.20 14.07
C LEU A 403 4.19 28.69 12.65
N ARG A 404 5.37 28.10 12.47
CA ARG A 404 5.81 27.54 11.18
C ARG A 404 5.23 26.17 10.85
N LEU A 405 4.11 25.79 11.44
CA LEU A 405 3.37 24.57 11.08
C LEU A 405 2.92 24.56 9.62
N ALA A 406 2.81 25.74 8.99
CA ALA A 406 2.50 25.90 7.58
C ALA A 406 3.54 25.30 6.61
N THR A 407 4.71 24.84 7.09
CA THR A 407 5.79 24.32 6.22
C THR A 407 5.87 22.80 6.15
N THR A 408 5.11 22.03 6.95
CA THR A 408 5.12 20.57 6.79
C THR A 408 4.25 20.16 5.59
N PRO A 409 4.70 19.18 4.77
CA PRO A 409 3.89 18.70 3.64
C PRO A 409 2.48 18.29 4.06
N LEU A 410 2.31 17.60 5.19
CA LEU A 410 1.00 17.18 5.68
C LEU A 410 0.10 18.36 6.08
N ALA A 411 0.63 19.42 6.69
CA ALA A 411 -0.19 20.60 7.06
C ALA A 411 -0.72 21.35 5.82
N SER A 412 0.02 21.33 4.72
CA SER A 412 -0.43 21.89 3.44
C SER A 412 -1.53 21.05 2.76
N LEU A 413 -1.57 19.76 3.04
CA LEU A 413 -2.49 18.80 2.42
C LEU A 413 -3.76 18.60 3.24
N ALA A 414 -3.68 18.73 4.56
CA ALA A 414 -4.81 18.59 5.45
C ALA A 414 -5.83 19.73 5.27
N GLN A 415 -7.11 19.37 5.28
CA GLN A 415 -8.21 20.33 5.19
C GLN A 415 -8.39 21.08 6.52
N ASN A 416 -8.15 20.39 7.63
CA ASN A 416 -8.23 20.94 8.97
C ASN A 416 -6.89 20.82 9.69
N VAL A 417 -6.51 21.84 10.46
CA VAL A 417 -5.26 21.86 11.23
C VAL A 417 -5.55 22.37 12.63
N ILE A 418 -5.33 21.50 13.62
CA ILE A 418 -5.43 21.78 15.05
C ILE A 418 -4.02 21.74 15.64
N VAL A 419 -3.73 22.68 16.53
CA VAL A 419 -2.42 22.85 17.14
C VAL A 419 -2.51 22.74 18.64
N LEU A 420 -1.67 21.88 19.19
CA LEU A 420 -1.47 21.71 20.62
C LEU A 420 -0.08 22.18 21.00
N ARG A 421 0.03 23.02 22.04
CA ARG A 421 1.34 23.52 22.50
C ARG A 421 1.39 23.66 24.00
N HIS A 422 2.60 23.69 24.55
CA HIS A 422 2.80 24.17 25.90
C HIS A 422 2.94 25.68 25.92
N VAL A 423 2.16 26.34 26.76
CA VAL A 423 2.29 27.77 27.05
C VAL A 423 2.84 27.89 28.47
N ARG A 424 3.98 28.55 28.60
CA ARG A 424 4.52 28.91 29.91
C ARG A 424 3.76 30.11 30.44
N GLN A 425 3.13 29.95 31.60
CA GLN A 425 2.51 31.04 32.34
C GLN A 425 3.07 31.02 33.76
N GLU A 426 3.87 32.03 34.09
CA GLU A 426 4.57 32.17 35.37
C GLU A 426 5.39 30.92 35.73
N ASP A 427 4.88 30.11 36.66
CA ASP A 427 5.50 28.94 37.28
C ASP A 427 4.99 27.59 36.74
N ARG A 428 4.02 27.59 35.81
CA ARG A 428 3.40 26.37 35.28
C ARG A 428 3.37 26.31 33.76
N LEU A 429 3.49 25.09 33.24
CA LEU A 429 3.23 24.76 31.84
C LEU A 429 1.75 24.41 31.70
N ARG A 430 1.01 25.23 30.96
CA ARG A 430 -0.37 24.94 30.55
C ARG A 430 -0.38 24.39 29.13
N ARG A 431 -1.32 23.51 28.82
CA ARG A 431 -1.54 23.06 27.44
C ARG A 431 -2.53 24.01 26.78
N ALA A 432 -2.28 24.35 25.53
CA ALA A 432 -3.15 25.18 24.72
C ALA A 432 -3.60 24.44 23.46
N ILE A 433 -4.83 24.71 23.04
CA ILE A 433 -5.40 24.26 21.76
C ILE A 433 -5.76 25.48 20.91
N ALA A 434 -5.49 25.39 19.61
CA ALA A 434 -5.88 26.39 18.62
C ALA A 434 -6.28 25.70 17.30
N ILE A 435 -7.31 26.22 16.64
CA ILE A 435 -7.69 25.79 15.30
C ILE A 435 -7.07 26.80 14.31
N LEU A 436 -6.15 26.34 13.47
CA LEU A 436 -5.54 27.22 12.46
C LEU A 436 -6.38 27.28 11.19
N ARG A 437 -6.98 26.15 10.86
CA ARG A 437 -7.74 25.96 9.63
C ARG A 437 -8.79 24.90 9.86
N LEU A 438 -9.97 25.16 9.36
CA LEU A 438 -11.03 24.19 9.19
C LEU A 438 -11.55 24.34 7.75
N ALA A 439 -12.02 23.25 7.13
CA ALA A 439 -12.62 23.30 5.81
C ALA A 439 -13.87 24.21 5.75
N SER A 440 -14.49 24.44 6.92
CA SER A 440 -15.61 25.36 7.11
C SER A 440 -15.14 26.64 7.78
N PRO A 441 -15.70 27.82 7.43
CA PRO A 441 -15.27 29.09 8.02
C PRO A 441 -15.68 29.26 9.49
N ASP A 442 -16.73 28.57 9.94
CA ASP A 442 -17.29 28.70 11.29
C ASP A 442 -16.49 27.90 12.33
N TYR A 443 -15.43 28.50 12.86
CA TYR A 443 -14.67 27.97 14.00
C TYR A 443 -14.13 29.09 14.89
N ASP A 444 -13.82 28.76 16.14
CA ASP A 444 -13.19 29.68 17.09
C ASP A 444 -11.67 29.72 16.87
N ALA A 445 -11.17 30.87 16.44
CA ALA A 445 -9.75 31.12 16.19
C ALA A 445 -8.95 31.49 17.45
N ALA A 446 -9.60 31.58 18.62
CA ALA A 446 -8.91 31.88 19.87
C ALA A 446 -8.03 30.72 20.34
N ILE A 447 -6.93 31.06 21.02
CA ILE A 447 -6.09 30.08 21.69
C ILE A 447 -6.70 29.80 23.06
N ARG A 448 -7.10 28.57 23.33
CA ARG A 448 -7.77 28.19 24.58
C ARG A 448 -6.96 27.20 25.38
N GLU A 449 -7.21 27.13 26.68
CA GLU A 449 -6.61 26.10 27.52
C GLU A 449 -7.16 24.71 27.16
N LEU A 450 -6.28 23.73 27.06
CA LEU A 450 -6.63 22.32 27.00
C LEU A 450 -6.37 21.66 28.36
N VAL A 451 -7.44 21.33 29.08
CA VAL A 451 -7.34 20.61 30.35
C VAL A 451 -7.40 19.12 30.07
N VAL A 452 -6.36 18.38 30.44
CA VAL A 452 -6.29 16.93 30.31
C VAL A 452 -6.30 16.32 31.71
N THR A 453 -7.28 15.48 31.98
CA THR A 453 -7.47 14.79 33.26
C THR A 453 -7.55 13.29 33.04
N ARG A 454 -7.62 12.50 34.13
CA ARG A 454 -7.86 11.06 34.02
C ARG A 454 -9.24 10.72 33.45
N SER A 455 -10.22 11.60 33.65
CA SER A 455 -11.62 11.42 33.26
C SER A 455 -11.97 12.03 31.90
N GLY A 456 -11.03 12.69 31.22
CA GLY A 456 -11.30 13.27 29.91
C GLY A 456 -10.44 14.48 29.58
N ILE A 457 -10.77 15.11 28.47
CA ILE A 457 -10.27 16.42 28.07
C ILE A 457 -11.39 17.45 28.10
N ALA A 458 -11.04 18.70 28.38
CA ALA A 458 -11.95 19.84 28.31
C ALA A 458 -11.22 21.05 27.72
N VAL A 459 -11.96 21.95 27.08
CA VAL A 459 -11.42 23.22 26.57
C VAL A 459 -11.89 24.34 27.50
N GLY A 460 -10.93 25.06 28.06
CA GLY A 460 -11.17 26.14 29.01
C GLY A 460 -11.18 27.53 28.36
N ASP A 461 -10.86 28.52 29.17
CA ASP A 461 -10.84 29.92 28.78
C ASP A 461 -9.76 30.26 27.74
N VAL A 462 -9.91 31.41 27.11
CA VAL A 462 -8.92 31.98 26.20
C VAL A 462 -7.63 32.27 26.98
N LEU A 463 -6.52 31.73 26.49
CA LEU A 463 -5.19 32.03 27.00
C LEU A 463 -4.71 33.33 26.37
N GLY A 464 -4.77 34.42 27.14
CA GLY A 464 -4.23 35.71 26.73
C GLY A 464 -2.73 35.64 26.40
N ALA A 465 -2.28 36.49 25.47
CA ALA A 465 -0.87 36.67 25.20
C ALA A 465 -0.20 37.23 26.46
N ALA A 466 0.63 36.42 27.12
CA ALA A 466 1.53 36.78 28.22
C ALA A 466 0.97 37.82 29.23
N GLY A 467 0.29 37.33 30.27
CA GLY A 467 0.24 38.00 31.58
C GLY A 467 -0.34 39.41 31.62
N GLN A 468 -1.67 39.55 31.48
CA GLN A 468 -2.46 40.51 32.23
C GLN A 468 -3.95 40.06 32.22
N PRO A 469 -4.68 40.15 33.34
CA PRO A 469 -6.11 39.84 33.37
C PRO A 469 -6.89 40.84 32.51
N ALA A 470 -7.89 40.35 31.78
CA ALA A 470 -8.73 41.09 30.83
C ALA A 470 -9.64 42.17 31.46
N GLU A 471 -9.40 42.62 32.69
CA GLU A 471 -10.27 43.56 33.42
C GLU A 471 -9.81 45.03 33.40
N GLN A 472 -8.63 45.36 32.88
CA GLN A 472 -8.13 46.75 32.91
C GLN A 472 -8.18 47.52 31.58
N ALA A 473 -8.52 46.88 30.46
CA ALA A 473 -8.62 47.57 29.16
C ALA A 473 -9.86 48.49 29.03
N SER A 474 -10.80 48.45 29.97
CA SER A 474 -12.01 49.29 29.94
C SER A 474 -11.87 50.62 30.70
N ALA A 475 -10.76 50.86 31.41
CA ALA A 475 -10.58 52.06 32.23
C ALA A 475 -9.81 53.20 31.53
N GLU A 476 -8.98 52.91 30.52
CA GLU A 476 -8.17 53.94 29.84
C GLU A 476 -8.90 54.70 28.72
N LEU A 477 -10.11 54.27 28.33
CA LEU A 477 -10.92 54.97 27.32
C LEU A 477 -11.85 56.05 27.90
N ALA A 478 -11.88 56.24 29.22
CA ALA A 478 -12.76 57.23 29.89
C ALA A 478 -12.03 58.46 30.46
N GLY A 479 -10.69 58.54 30.38
CA GLY A 479 -9.88 59.52 31.11
C GLY A 479 -9.36 60.73 30.33
N GLY A 480 -9.93 61.07 29.16
CA GLY A 480 -9.33 62.06 28.24
C GLY A 480 -10.25 63.22 27.84
N ARG A 481 -10.76 64.00 28.81
CA ARG A 481 -11.25 65.38 28.59
C ARG A 481 -11.17 66.18 29.88
N VAL A 482 -10.20 67.10 29.99
CA VAL A 482 -10.36 68.54 30.27
C VAL A 482 -9.15 69.25 29.70
#